data_AF-A0A7J3BDJ4-F1
#
_entry.id   AF-A0A7J3BDJ4-F1
#
_cell.length_a   1.000
_cell.length_b   1.000
_cell.length_c   1.000
_cell.angle_alpha   90.00
_cell.angle_beta   90.00
_cell.angle_gamma   90.00
#
_symmetry.space_group_name_H-M   'P 1'
#
loop_
_entity.id
_entity.type
_entity.pdbx_description
1 polymer ?
#
loop_
_entity_poly.entity_id
_entity_poly.type
_entity_poly.pdbx_seq_one_letter_code
_entity_poly.pdbx_strand_id
1 'polypeptide(L)'
;MTFLGGTTATQPTPERLLSTVGNYELTSDEVASFLLFWGSYRKLSAARHINRAIKRFMASTSTLDLEDKLVDSIMGFEALFGFSGYRLAHYVSGLMGRTTSERVGIVELMDAAYVARSAITHGGSLESDSNWKTDSQKHVNDVQDYLRRCIKTVLCIGIESRDELRSRAFRIAHDEEARQSLQSSLPLWCFL
;
A
#
# COMPACT_ATOMS: atom_id res chain seq x y z
N MET A 1 -51.27 14.08 -35.26
CA MET A 1 -51.09 13.74 -33.83
C MET A 1 -49.61 13.48 -33.65
N THR A 2 -48.96 14.35 -32.90
CA THR A 2 -47.52 14.63 -32.93
C THR A 2 -46.79 13.74 -31.92
N PHE A 3 -45.78 12.99 -32.33
CA PHE A 3 -44.80 12.38 -31.43
C PHE A 3 -43.46 13.08 -31.65
N LEU A 4 -43.10 13.96 -30.71
CA LEU A 4 -41.77 14.52 -30.54
C LEU A 4 -41.40 14.32 -29.08
N GLY A 5 -40.30 13.61 -28.83
CA GLY A 5 -39.80 13.32 -27.49
C GLY A 5 -38.41 12.72 -27.57
N GLY A 6 -37.46 13.45 -28.18
CA GLY A 6 -36.05 13.10 -28.15
C GLY A 6 -35.47 13.40 -26.77
N THR A 7 -35.18 12.36 -26.00
CA THR A 7 -34.37 12.45 -24.78
C THR A 7 -32.90 12.62 -25.15
N THR A 8 -32.41 13.86 -25.11
CA THR A 8 -30.97 14.13 -25.13
C THR A 8 -30.37 13.69 -23.79
N ALA A 9 -29.51 12.67 -23.81
CA ALA A 9 -28.71 12.27 -22.66
C ALA A 9 -27.74 13.40 -22.32
N THR A 10 -28.01 14.10 -21.22
CA THR A 10 -27.13 15.11 -20.65
C THR A 10 -25.84 14.42 -20.19
N GLN A 11 -24.70 14.79 -20.78
CA GLN A 11 -23.39 14.40 -20.29
C GLN A 11 -23.24 14.88 -18.83
N PRO A 12 -22.76 14.04 -17.89
CA PRO A 12 -22.56 14.47 -16.52
C PRO A 12 -21.47 15.54 -16.47
N THR A 13 -21.83 16.75 -16.03
CA THR A 13 -20.89 17.84 -15.78
C THR A 13 -20.03 17.55 -14.53
N PRO A 14 -18.76 18.02 -14.47
CA PRO A 14 -17.81 17.64 -13.42
C PRO A 14 -18.11 18.24 -12.02
N GLU A 15 -19.18 19.02 -11.86
CA GLU A 15 -19.32 19.93 -10.71
C GLU A 15 -19.96 19.33 -9.46
N ARG A 16 -20.31 18.04 -9.41
CA ARG A 16 -20.87 17.45 -8.18
C ARG A 16 -20.36 16.04 -7.90
N LEU A 17 -19.09 15.95 -7.51
CA LEU A 17 -18.62 14.95 -6.55
C LEU A 17 -18.52 15.60 -5.17
N LEU A 18 -19.66 16.01 -4.60
CA LEU A 18 -19.76 16.34 -3.19
C LEU A 18 -20.05 15.05 -2.43
N SER A 19 -19.06 14.57 -1.67
CA SER A 19 -19.31 13.62 -0.59
C SER A 19 -19.13 14.36 0.73
N THR A 20 -20.19 14.38 1.53
CA THR A 20 -20.29 15.01 2.85
C THR A 20 -19.58 14.19 3.93
N VAL A 21 -18.24 14.18 3.91
CA VAL A 21 -17.41 13.78 5.05
C VAL A 21 -16.18 14.69 5.10
N GLY A 22 -16.33 15.84 5.75
CA GLY A 22 -15.27 16.86 5.88
C GLY A 22 -14.97 17.61 4.57
N ASN A 23 -14.81 18.93 4.65
CA ASN A 23 -14.24 19.69 3.54
C ASN A 23 -12.74 19.36 3.48
N TYR A 24 -12.39 18.24 2.85
CA TYR A 24 -11.01 17.92 2.57
C TYR A 24 -10.57 18.75 1.35
N GLU A 25 -9.84 19.82 1.61
CA GLU A 25 -9.28 20.69 0.57
C GLU A 25 -7.86 20.26 0.25
N LEU A 26 -7.62 19.86 -1.01
CA LEU A 26 -6.29 19.56 -1.50
C LEU A 26 -5.56 20.87 -1.83
N THR A 27 -4.35 21.04 -1.32
CA THR A 27 -3.43 22.07 -1.79
C THR A 27 -3.05 21.82 -3.26
N SER A 28 -2.59 22.85 -3.97
CA SER A 28 -2.17 22.73 -5.39
C SER A 28 -1.14 21.62 -5.62
N ASP A 29 -0.20 21.44 -4.68
CA ASP A 29 0.82 20.39 -4.75
C ASP A 29 0.24 18.98 -4.54
N GLU A 30 -0.75 18.87 -3.65
CA GLU A 30 -1.47 17.62 -3.42
C GLU A 30 -2.37 17.26 -4.61
N VAL A 31 -2.98 18.25 -5.28
CA VAL A 31 -3.77 18.01 -6.51
C VAL A 31 -2.89 17.39 -7.59
N ALA A 32 -1.70 17.94 -7.82
CA ALA A 32 -0.77 17.38 -8.82
C ALA A 32 -0.36 15.94 -8.47
N SER A 33 -0.01 15.70 -7.21
CA SER A 33 0.34 14.35 -6.72
C SER A 33 -0.83 13.37 -6.83
N PHE A 34 -2.05 13.82 -6.52
CA PHE A 34 -3.27 13.03 -6.61
C PHE A 34 -3.58 12.64 -8.05
N LEU A 35 -3.49 13.58 -9.01
CA LEU A 35 -3.75 13.30 -10.42
C LEU A 35 -2.77 12.27 -10.99
N LEU A 36 -1.48 12.35 -10.61
CA LEU A 36 -0.47 11.35 -11.00
C LEU A 36 -0.78 9.98 -10.41
N PHE A 37 -1.06 9.92 -9.11
CA PHE A 37 -1.49 8.69 -8.45
C PHE A 37 -2.73 8.09 -9.11
N TRP A 38 -3.74 8.91 -9.38
CA TRP A 38 -5.01 8.48 -9.97
C TRP A 38 -4.82 7.94 -11.38
N GLY A 39 -3.96 8.57 -12.18
CA GLY A 39 -3.58 8.08 -13.50
C GLY A 39 -2.95 6.68 -13.44
N SER A 40 -2.00 6.46 -12.53
CA SER A 40 -1.38 5.15 -12.32
C SER A 40 -2.37 4.11 -11.79
N TYR A 41 -3.19 4.49 -10.80
CA TYR A 41 -4.22 3.62 -10.23
C TYR A 41 -5.22 3.16 -11.30
N ARG A 42 -5.75 4.08 -12.13
CA ARG A 42 -6.74 3.72 -13.16
C ARG A 42 -6.21 2.67 -14.13
N LYS A 43 -4.94 2.79 -14.55
CA LYS A 43 -4.29 1.79 -15.43
C LYS A 43 -4.25 0.41 -14.78
N LEU A 44 -3.92 0.36 -13.49
CA LEU A 44 -3.72 -0.87 -12.75
C LEU A 44 -4.95 -1.37 -11.99
N SER A 45 -6.07 -0.65 -12.08
CA SER A 45 -7.30 -0.92 -11.32
C SER A 45 -7.97 -2.25 -11.69
N ALA A 46 -7.58 -2.88 -12.80
CA ALA A 46 -8.03 -4.24 -13.13
C ALA A 46 -7.24 -5.33 -12.37
N ALA A 47 -6.04 -5.01 -11.86
CA ALA A 47 -5.17 -5.98 -11.21
C ALA A 47 -5.72 -6.39 -9.83
N ARG A 48 -6.21 -7.64 -9.73
CA ARG A 48 -6.88 -8.16 -8.53
C ARG A 48 -6.04 -8.07 -7.25
N HIS A 49 -4.71 -8.22 -7.34
CA HIS A 49 -3.83 -8.15 -6.17
C HIS A 49 -3.69 -6.73 -5.63
N ILE A 50 -3.52 -5.75 -6.51
CA ILE A 50 -3.42 -4.33 -6.15
C ILE A 50 -4.72 -3.89 -5.47
N ASN A 51 -5.87 -4.21 -6.06
CA ASN A 51 -7.17 -3.91 -5.44
C ASN A 51 -7.36 -4.57 -4.07
N ARG A 52 -6.93 -5.83 -3.91
CA ARG A 52 -7.00 -6.51 -2.61
C ARG A 52 -6.09 -5.85 -1.57
N ALA A 53 -4.87 -5.48 -1.97
CA ALA A 53 -3.93 -4.78 -1.10
C ALA A 53 -4.49 -3.42 -0.66
N ILE A 54 -5.05 -2.63 -1.58
CA ILE A 54 -5.69 -1.35 -1.28
C ILE A 54 -6.87 -1.54 -0.33
N LYS A 55 -7.75 -2.51 -0.59
CA LYS A 55 -8.90 -2.80 0.31
C LYS A 55 -8.45 -3.15 1.72
N ARG A 56 -7.39 -3.96 1.85
CA ARG A 56 -6.80 -4.32 3.15
C ARG A 56 -6.16 -3.12 3.84
N PHE A 57 -5.43 -2.30 3.09
CA PHE A 57 -4.89 -1.05 3.62
C PHE A 57 -6.02 -0.14 4.15
N MET A 58 -7.09 0.07 3.38
CA MET A 58 -8.24 0.87 3.81
C MET A 58 -8.87 0.31 5.09
N ALA A 59 -9.11 -1.00 5.17
CA ALA A 59 -9.63 -1.65 6.37
C ALA A 59 -8.72 -1.42 7.59
N SER A 60 -7.41 -1.55 7.41
CA SER A 60 -6.45 -1.25 8.48
C SER A 60 -6.52 0.22 8.92
N THR A 61 -6.73 1.18 8.01
CA THR A 61 -6.80 2.60 8.42
C THR A 61 -8.11 2.96 9.13
N SER A 62 -9.19 2.20 8.89
CA SER A 62 -10.51 2.48 9.46
C SER A 62 -10.76 1.80 10.80
N THR A 63 -10.02 0.73 11.11
CA THR A 63 -10.19 -0.02 12.36
C THR A 63 -9.55 0.72 13.53
N LEU A 64 -10.13 0.60 14.74
CA LEU A 64 -9.55 1.19 15.96
C LEU A 64 -8.59 0.22 16.67
N ASP A 65 -8.87 -1.08 16.60
CA ASP A 65 -8.07 -2.13 17.23
C ASP A 65 -6.70 -2.31 16.54
N LEU A 66 -5.63 -2.42 17.33
CA LEU A 66 -4.26 -2.49 16.81
C LEU A 66 -3.92 -3.86 16.19
N GLU A 67 -4.51 -4.93 16.70
CA GLU A 67 -4.27 -6.27 16.21
C GLU A 67 -4.89 -6.45 14.83
N ASP A 68 -6.14 -5.99 14.67
CA ASP A 68 -6.83 -5.95 13.38
C ASP A 68 -6.07 -5.10 12.36
N LYS A 69 -5.55 -3.93 12.77
CA LYS A 69 -4.69 -3.09 11.91
C LYS A 69 -3.47 -3.85 11.39
N LEU A 70 -2.78 -4.56 12.28
CA LEU A 70 -1.59 -5.33 11.93
C LEU A 70 -1.96 -6.48 10.98
N VAL A 71 -3.01 -7.25 11.32
CA VAL A 71 -3.49 -8.37 10.52
C VAL A 71 -3.85 -7.92 9.11
N ASP A 72 -4.65 -6.87 8.97
CA ASP A 72 -5.03 -6.34 7.66
C ASP A 72 -3.83 -5.80 6.88
N SER A 73 -2.87 -5.16 7.55
CA SER A 73 -1.66 -4.66 6.89
C SER A 73 -0.82 -5.80 6.31
N ILE A 74 -0.57 -6.86 7.09
CA ILE A 74 0.15 -8.04 6.63
C ILE A 74 -0.64 -8.77 5.51
N MET A 75 -1.95 -8.88 5.62
CA MET A 75 -2.78 -9.44 4.54
C MET A 75 -2.74 -8.57 3.28
N GLY A 76 -2.59 -7.25 3.42
CA GLY A 76 -2.41 -6.32 2.30
C GLY A 76 -1.10 -6.59 1.56
N PHE A 77 -0.01 -6.81 2.30
CA PHE A 77 1.27 -7.22 1.75
C PHE A 77 1.22 -8.59 1.05
N GLU A 78 0.59 -9.58 1.69
CA GLU A 78 0.38 -10.91 1.11
C GLU A 78 -0.44 -10.83 -0.18
N ALA A 79 -1.47 -9.97 -0.20
CA ALA A 79 -2.25 -9.72 -1.40
C ALA A 79 -1.41 -9.10 -2.52
N LEU A 80 -0.59 -8.09 -2.19
CA LEU A 80 0.24 -7.33 -3.14
C LEU A 80 1.30 -8.22 -3.80
N PHE A 81 2.14 -8.88 -3.00
CA PHE A 81 3.29 -9.64 -3.49
C PHE A 81 2.98 -11.12 -3.70
N GLY A 82 1.95 -11.66 -3.05
CA GLY A 82 1.63 -13.09 -3.09
C GLY A 82 2.61 -13.97 -2.31
N PHE A 83 3.31 -13.44 -1.31
CA PHE A 83 4.16 -14.22 -0.41
C PHE A 83 3.81 -13.92 1.04
N SER A 84 4.27 -14.80 1.91
CA SER A 84 4.20 -14.68 3.36
C SER A 84 5.59 -14.87 3.98
N GLY A 85 5.75 -14.48 5.24
CA GLY A 85 6.97 -14.71 6.03
C GLY A 85 8.21 -14.01 5.49
N TYR A 86 9.38 -14.65 5.67
CA TYR A 86 10.71 -14.08 5.42
C TYR A 86 10.87 -13.40 4.04
N ARG A 87 10.31 -13.97 2.97
CA ARG A 87 10.41 -13.38 1.62
C ARG A 87 9.74 -12.01 1.54
N LEU A 88 8.64 -11.83 2.27
CA LEU A 88 7.94 -10.56 2.32
C LEU A 88 8.83 -9.48 2.94
N ALA A 89 9.46 -9.78 4.09
CA ALA A 89 10.34 -8.84 4.80
C ALA A 89 11.47 -8.33 3.90
N HIS A 90 12.10 -9.22 3.13
CA HIS A 90 13.17 -8.85 2.18
C HIS A 90 12.70 -7.97 1.03
N TYR A 91 11.47 -8.15 0.55
CA TYR A 91 10.97 -7.34 -0.56
C TYR A 91 10.55 -5.96 -0.10
N VAL A 92 9.93 -5.88 1.09
CA VAL A 92 9.61 -4.60 1.71
C VAL A 92 10.89 -3.82 2.00
N SER A 93 11.92 -4.46 2.57
CA SER A 93 13.21 -3.79 2.83
C SER A 93 13.92 -3.37 1.55
N GLY A 94 13.93 -4.21 0.51
CA GLY A 94 14.50 -3.87 -0.79
C GLY A 94 13.83 -2.68 -1.46
N LEU A 95 12.50 -2.56 -1.33
CA LEU A 95 11.76 -1.44 -1.91
C LEU A 95 11.87 -0.15 -1.07
N MET A 96 11.89 -0.27 0.25
CA MET A 96 11.71 0.87 1.16
C MET A 96 13.01 1.39 1.80
N GLY A 97 14.00 0.52 2.00
CA GLY A 97 15.25 0.87 2.67
C GLY A 97 16.25 1.55 1.73
N ARG A 98 16.82 2.67 2.16
CA ARG A 98 17.81 3.46 1.42
C ARG A 98 19.23 3.09 1.84
N THR A 99 19.42 2.72 3.10
CA THR A 99 20.71 2.26 3.63
C THR A 99 20.67 0.81 4.08
N THR A 100 21.82 0.17 4.21
CA THR A 100 21.91 -1.20 4.76
C THR A 100 21.29 -1.30 6.15
N SER A 101 21.53 -0.30 7.01
CA SER A 101 20.97 -0.26 8.37
C SER A 101 19.44 -0.19 8.37
N GLU A 102 18.87 0.70 7.55
CA GLU A 102 17.41 0.79 7.39
C GLU A 102 16.82 -0.52 6.87
N ARG A 103 17.50 -1.19 5.92
CA ARG A 103 17.03 -2.47 5.39
C ARG A 103 16.98 -3.55 6.46
N VAL A 104 18.00 -3.63 7.32
CA VAL A 104 18.02 -4.57 8.44
C VAL A 104 16.85 -4.30 9.39
N GLY A 105 16.65 -3.04 9.79
CA GLY A 105 15.52 -2.68 10.67
C GLY A 105 14.15 -2.98 10.05
N ILE A 106 13.98 -2.76 8.74
CA ILE A 106 12.74 -3.12 8.04
C ILE A 106 12.53 -4.64 8.03
N VAL A 107 13.58 -5.43 7.79
CA VAL A 107 13.47 -6.90 7.81
C VAL A 107 13.05 -7.38 9.20
N GLU A 108 13.72 -6.90 10.25
CA GLU A 108 13.43 -7.28 11.63
C GLU A 108 11.99 -6.93 12.03
N LEU A 109 11.55 -5.70 11.73
CA LEU A 109 10.19 -5.26 12.02
C LEU A 109 9.15 -6.08 11.25
N MET A 110 9.37 -6.32 9.95
CA MET A 110 8.43 -7.08 9.13
C MET A 110 8.34 -8.56 9.54
N ASP A 111 9.45 -9.15 9.99
CA ASP A 111 9.46 -10.52 10.50
C ASP A 111 8.70 -10.61 11.83
N ALA A 112 8.97 -9.69 12.77
CA ALA A 112 8.22 -9.58 14.02
C ALA A 112 6.72 -9.35 13.78
N ALA A 113 6.36 -8.54 12.78
CA ALA A 113 4.97 -8.27 12.40
C ALA A 113 4.27 -9.51 11.84
N TYR A 114 4.99 -10.31 11.06
CA TYR A 114 4.46 -11.56 10.52
C TYR A 114 4.21 -12.60 11.63
N VAL A 115 5.15 -12.74 12.57
CA VAL A 115 5.02 -13.62 13.75
C VAL A 115 3.83 -13.20 14.60
N ALA A 116 3.74 -11.91 14.93
CA ALA A 116 2.63 -11.35 15.72
C ALA A 116 1.28 -11.58 15.04
N ARG A 117 1.15 -11.28 13.75
CA ARG A 117 -0.08 -11.57 12.97
C ARG A 117 -0.44 -13.05 13.04
N SER A 118 0.53 -13.95 12.88
CA SER A 118 0.28 -15.39 12.97
C SER A 118 -0.30 -15.77 14.33
N ALA A 119 0.32 -15.29 15.42
CA ALA A 119 -0.14 -15.54 16.78
C ALA A 119 -1.57 -15.02 17.02
N ILE A 120 -1.87 -13.78 16.64
CA ILE A 120 -3.20 -13.17 16.75
C ILE A 120 -4.26 -14.01 16.04
N THR A 121 -3.98 -14.45 14.79
CA THR A 121 -4.93 -15.28 14.04
C THR A 121 -5.18 -16.67 14.63
N HIS A 122 -4.35 -17.08 15.60
CA HIS A 122 -4.51 -18.30 16.38
C HIS A 122 -4.99 -18.05 17.83
N GLY A 123 -5.48 -16.84 18.13
CA GLY A 123 -6.03 -16.47 19.44
C GLY A 123 -5.02 -15.89 20.43
N GLY A 124 -3.81 -15.57 19.97
CA GLY A 124 -2.82 -14.80 20.74
C GLY A 124 -3.14 -13.30 20.76
N SER A 125 -2.26 -12.51 21.39
CA SER A 125 -2.39 -11.04 21.47
C SER A 125 -1.03 -10.35 21.44
N LEU A 126 -0.97 -9.11 20.91
CA LEU A 126 0.21 -8.26 20.94
C LEU A 126 0.73 -7.98 22.34
N GLU A 127 -0.15 -7.94 23.35
CA GLU A 127 0.27 -7.69 24.74
C GLU A 127 1.14 -8.80 25.32
N SER A 128 1.04 -10.01 24.75
CA SER A 128 1.82 -11.18 25.15
C SER A 128 3.21 -11.22 24.52
N ASP A 129 3.47 -10.44 23.47
CA ASP A 129 4.74 -10.41 22.76
C ASP A 129 5.63 -9.28 23.27
N SER A 130 6.80 -9.63 23.83
CA SER A 130 7.76 -8.67 24.37
C SER A 130 8.27 -7.67 23.33
N ASN A 131 8.29 -8.03 22.05
CA ASN A 131 8.72 -7.14 20.97
C ASN A 131 7.68 -6.05 20.66
N TRP A 132 6.42 -6.28 21.04
CA TRP A 132 5.30 -5.37 20.74
C TRP A 132 4.83 -4.60 21.97
N LYS A 133 5.12 -5.08 23.18
CA LYS A 133 4.57 -4.54 24.43
C LYS A 133 4.80 -3.05 24.68
N THR A 134 5.95 -2.51 24.29
CA THR A 134 6.32 -1.11 24.61
C THR A 134 5.87 -0.11 23.54
N ASP A 135 5.87 -0.52 22.27
CA ASP A 135 5.72 0.38 21.12
C ASP A 135 4.77 -0.17 20.04
N SER A 136 3.81 -1.02 20.41
CA SER A 136 2.87 -1.67 19.48
C SER A 136 2.23 -0.68 18.51
N GLN A 137 1.73 0.45 19.02
CA GLN A 137 1.10 1.47 18.19
C GLN A 137 2.05 2.05 17.13
N LYS A 138 3.31 2.32 17.51
CA LYS A 138 4.32 2.83 16.58
C LYS A 138 4.65 1.78 15.54
N HIS A 139 4.91 0.54 15.95
CA HIS A 139 5.24 -0.55 15.04
C HIS A 139 4.11 -0.84 14.04
N VAL A 140 2.84 -0.85 14.51
CA VAL A 140 1.68 -1.01 13.62
C VAL A 140 1.60 0.13 12.59
N ASN A 141 1.82 1.37 13.03
CA ASN A 141 1.83 2.53 12.14
C ASN A 141 2.96 2.44 11.11
N ASP A 142 4.16 2.01 11.51
CA ASP A 142 5.30 1.82 10.61
C ASP A 142 5.00 0.73 9.55
N VAL A 143 4.41 -0.39 9.96
CA VAL A 143 3.98 -1.47 9.04
C VAL A 143 2.90 -0.97 8.06
N GLN A 144 1.93 -0.18 8.54
CA GLN A 144 0.91 0.45 7.69
C GLN A 144 1.54 1.42 6.68
N ASP A 145 2.51 2.24 7.10
CA ASP A 145 3.20 3.17 6.21
C ASP A 145 4.00 2.42 5.14
N TYR A 146 4.70 1.34 5.50
CA TYR A 146 5.38 0.51 4.52
C TYR A 146 4.41 -0.11 3.51
N LEU A 147 3.22 -0.55 3.93
CA LEU A 147 2.22 -1.07 3.01
C LEU A 147 1.76 0.03 2.04
N ARG A 148 1.41 1.20 2.57
CA ARG A 148 1.02 2.38 1.79
C ARG A 148 2.07 2.71 0.73
N ARG A 149 3.33 2.84 1.14
CA ARG A 149 4.46 3.17 0.26
C ARG A 149 4.74 2.05 -0.75
N CYS A 150 4.63 0.78 -0.37
CA CYS A 150 4.75 -0.33 -1.32
C CYS A 150 3.64 -0.30 -2.38
N ILE A 151 2.38 -0.07 -2.00
CA ILE A 151 1.28 0.09 -2.95
C ILE A 151 1.58 1.24 -3.92
N LYS A 152 1.98 2.40 -3.40
CA LYS A 152 2.33 3.57 -4.23
C LYS A 152 3.47 3.24 -5.19
N THR A 153 4.56 2.66 -4.71
CA THR A 153 5.69 2.24 -5.54
C THR A 153 5.28 1.25 -6.63
N VAL A 154 4.46 0.23 -6.32
CA VAL A 154 3.96 -0.72 -7.33
C VAL A 154 3.12 -0.01 -8.38
N LEU A 155 2.27 0.94 -7.96
CA LEU A 155 1.50 1.77 -8.89
C LEU A 155 2.40 2.64 -9.77
N CYS A 156 3.46 3.22 -9.20
CA CYS A 156 4.44 4.04 -9.92
C CYS A 156 5.20 3.23 -10.97
N ILE A 157 5.60 1.99 -10.65
CA ILE A 157 6.35 1.12 -11.56
C ILE A 157 5.47 0.62 -12.72
N GLY A 158 4.15 0.55 -12.54
CA GLY A 158 3.24 0.21 -13.63
C GLY A 158 3.12 -1.28 -13.93
N ILE A 159 3.38 -2.17 -12.95
CA ILE A 159 3.35 -3.62 -13.17
C ILE A 159 1.96 -4.19 -12.85
N GLU A 160 1.31 -4.76 -13.88
CA GLU A 160 0.00 -5.41 -13.77
C GLU A 160 0.08 -6.89 -13.40
N SER A 161 1.18 -7.58 -13.74
CA SER A 161 1.34 -9.00 -13.46
C SER A 161 1.98 -9.21 -12.10
N ARG A 162 1.35 -10.05 -11.27
CA ARG A 162 1.94 -10.39 -9.96
C ARG A 162 3.31 -11.04 -10.14
N ASP A 163 3.48 -11.94 -11.11
CA ASP A 163 4.75 -12.66 -11.29
C ASP A 163 5.88 -11.77 -11.80
N GLU A 164 5.55 -10.76 -12.61
CA GLU A 164 6.51 -9.73 -13.00
C GLU A 164 6.91 -8.87 -11.80
N LEU A 165 5.93 -8.48 -10.96
CA LEU A 165 6.19 -7.72 -9.74
C LEU A 165 7.14 -8.50 -8.82
N ARG A 166 6.90 -9.79 -8.65
CA ARG A 166 7.76 -10.68 -7.87
C ARG A 166 9.17 -10.74 -8.41
N SER A 167 9.30 -10.93 -9.73
CA SER A 167 10.61 -11.00 -10.39
C SER A 167 11.38 -9.69 -10.26
N ARG A 168 10.69 -8.55 -10.35
CA ARG A 168 11.31 -7.24 -10.17
C ARG A 168 11.65 -6.96 -8.71
N ALA A 169 10.77 -7.27 -7.77
CA ALA A 169 11.03 -7.13 -6.32
C ALA A 169 12.22 -8.00 -5.89
N PHE A 170 12.31 -9.23 -6.41
CA PHE A 170 13.47 -10.09 -6.18
C PHE A 170 14.77 -9.44 -6.64
N ARG A 171 14.81 -8.89 -7.87
CA ARG A 171 15.99 -8.16 -8.37
C ARG A 171 16.35 -6.99 -7.46
N ILE A 172 15.39 -6.11 -7.15
CA ILE A 172 15.61 -4.93 -6.29
C ILE A 172 16.12 -5.30 -4.88
N ALA A 173 15.63 -6.41 -4.33
CA ALA A 173 16.06 -6.88 -3.01
C ALA A 173 17.53 -7.36 -2.99
N HIS A 174 18.06 -7.84 -4.12
CA HIS A 174 19.40 -8.46 -4.17
C HIS A 174 20.42 -7.68 -5.00
N ASP A 175 19.99 -6.66 -5.74
CA ASP A 175 20.84 -5.85 -6.62
C ASP A 175 20.75 -4.36 -6.20
N GLU A 176 21.88 -3.81 -5.77
CA GLU A 176 21.99 -2.42 -5.32
C GLU A 176 21.80 -1.44 -6.48
N GLU A 177 22.29 -1.74 -7.68
CA GLU A 177 22.14 -0.87 -8.85
C GLU A 177 20.69 -0.80 -9.28
N ALA A 178 20.00 -1.95 -9.34
CA ALA A 178 18.58 -2.01 -9.64
C ALA A 178 17.74 -1.21 -8.64
N ARG A 179 18.14 -1.20 -7.37
CA ARG A 179 17.48 -0.42 -6.31
C ARG A 179 17.71 1.07 -6.45
N GLN A 180 18.95 1.50 -6.66
CA GLN A 180 19.28 2.91 -6.86
C GLN A 180 18.61 3.46 -8.12
N SER A 181 18.60 2.68 -9.20
CA SER A 181 17.87 2.99 -10.44
C SER A 181 16.37 3.15 -10.19
N LEU A 182 15.74 2.25 -9.42
CA LEU A 182 14.35 2.41 -9.04
C LEU A 182 14.14 3.71 -8.24
N GLN A 183 14.90 3.90 -7.17
CA GLN A 183 14.71 5.04 -6.25
C GLN A 183 14.86 6.39 -6.94
N SER A 184 15.82 6.51 -7.86
CA SER A 184 16.03 7.72 -8.68
C SER A 184 14.93 7.95 -9.74
N SER A 185 14.26 6.88 -10.19
CA SER A 185 13.19 6.96 -11.19
C SER A 185 11.81 7.25 -10.60
N LEU A 186 11.61 7.02 -9.30
CA LEU A 186 10.30 7.17 -8.67
C LEU A 186 9.98 8.65 -8.46
N PRO A 187 8.79 9.12 -8.86
CA PRO A 187 8.37 10.48 -8.57
C PRO A 187 8.21 10.70 -7.06
N LEU A 188 8.40 11.95 -6.62
CA LEU A 188 8.40 12.31 -5.20
C LEU A 188 7.13 11.86 -4.47
N TRP A 189 5.98 11.89 -5.14
CA TRP A 189 4.70 11.47 -4.56
C TRP A 189 4.68 10.01 -4.12
N CYS A 190 5.54 9.11 -4.64
CA CYS A 190 5.62 7.73 -4.15
C CYS A 190 6.18 7.68 -2.71
N PHE A 191 6.83 8.74 -2.22
CA PHE A 191 7.49 8.81 -0.91
C PHE A 191 6.79 9.71 0.12
N LEU A 192 5.90 10.61 -0.32
CA LEU A 192 5.04 11.44 0.55
C LEU A 192 3.85 10.60 1.04
#